data_AF-A0A433P4V7-F1
#
_entry.id   AF-A0A433P4V7-F1
#
_cell.length_a   1.000
_cell.length_b   1.000
_cell.length_c   1.000
_cell.angle_alpha   90.00
_cell.angle_beta   90.00
_cell.angle_gamma   90.00
#
_symmetry.space_group_name_H-M   'P 1'
#
loop_
_entity.id
_entity.type
_entity.pdbx_description
1 polymer ?
#
loop_
_entity_poly.entity_id
_entity_poly.type
_entity_poly.pdbx_seq_one_letter_code
_entity_poly.pdbx_strand_id
1 'polypeptide(L)' 'MSSPIPGVTILAPVTGPQNEILSKDALQFLAFLQRAFNPTRKTLLQRRVLRQQELDRGVLPDFLPETAHIRND' A
#
# COMPACT_ATOMS: atom_id res chain seq x y z
N MET A 1 -16.19 1.87 -16.49
CA MET A 1 -16.09 0.77 -17.48
C MET A 1 -15.28 -0.37 -16.87
N SER A 2 -15.61 -1.63 -17.19
CA SER A 2 -14.77 -2.76 -16.77
C SER A 2 -13.47 -2.71 -17.56
N SER A 3 -12.32 -2.77 -16.88
CA SER A 3 -11.03 -2.90 -17.54
C SER A 3 -10.95 -4.26 -18.26
N PRO A 4 -10.18 -4.39 -19.36
CA PRO A 4 -9.86 -5.71 -19.94
C PRO A 4 -9.04 -6.59 -18.97
N ILE A 5 -8.51 -6.02 -17.88
CA ILE A 5 -7.75 -6.74 -16.87
C ILE A 5 -8.71 -7.33 -15.81
N PRO A 6 -8.67 -8.65 -15.55
CA PRO A 6 -9.57 -9.29 -14.58
C PRO A 6 -9.50 -8.65 -13.19
N GLY A 7 -10.65 -8.35 -12.60
CA GLY A 7 -10.74 -7.76 -11.26
C GLY A 7 -10.29 -6.30 -11.18
N VAL A 8 -10.17 -5.59 -12.31
CA VAL A 8 -9.90 -4.14 -12.35
C VAL A 8 -11.14 -3.41 -12.84
N THR A 9 -11.56 -2.38 -12.10
CA THR A 9 -12.68 -1.52 -12.47
C THR A 9 -12.23 -0.07 -12.50
N ILE A 10 -12.48 0.62 -13.61
CA ILE A 10 -12.24 2.05 -13.73
C ILE A 10 -13.58 2.77 -13.51
N LEU A 11 -13.65 3.51 -12.40
CA LEU A 11 -14.88 4.13 -11.91
C LEU A 11 -15.26 5.39 -12.71
N ALA A 12 -14.27 6.12 -13.21
CA ALA A 12 -14.47 7.33 -14.01
C ALA A 12 -14.32 7.05 -15.53
N PRO A 13 -14.92 7.87 -16.40
CA PRO A 13 -14.60 7.85 -17.83
C PRO A 13 -13.12 8.11 -18.07
N VAL A 14 -12.53 7.40 -19.04
CA VAL A 14 -11.15 7.62 -19.49
C VAL A 14 -11.20 8.43 -20.78
N THR A 15 -10.64 9.64 -20.77
CA THR A 15 -10.72 10.59 -21.87
C THR A 15 -9.37 11.18 -22.22
N GLY A 16 -9.14 11.42 -23.52
CA GLY A 16 -7.95 12.12 -24.02
C GLY A 16 -6.65 11.46 -23.53
N PRO A 17 -5.72 12.24 -22.94
CA PRO A 17 -4.41 11.76 -22.50
C PRO A 17 -4.43 10.60 -21.49
N GLN A 18 -5.56 10.40 -20.79
CA GLN A 18 -5.67 9.33 -19.78
C GLN A 18 -5.60 7.94 -20.42
N ASN A 19 -5.96 7.78 -21.69
CA ASN A 19 -5.86 6.50 -22.40
C ASN A 19 -4.40 6.03 -22.55
N GLU A 20 -3.46 6.96 -22.67
CA GLU A 20 -2.03 6.66 -22.77
C GLU A 20 -1.48 6.21 -21.41
N ILE A 21 -1.92 6.84 -20.32
CA ILE A 21 -1.52 6.50 -18.95
C ILE A 21 -2.15 5.18 -18.51
N LEU A 22 -3.44 5.00 -18.76
CA LEU A 22 -4.22 3.80 -18.42
C LEU A 22 -4.19 2.78 -19.57
N SER A 23 -3.04 2.66 -20.22
CA SER A 23 -2.81 1.65 -21.24
C SER A 23 -2.99 0.24 -20.66
N LYS A 24 -3.24 -0.74 -21.53
CA LYS A 24 -3.44 -2.13 -21.12
C LYS A 24 -2.27 -2.65 -20.28
N ASP A 25 -1.04 -2.38 -20.71
CA ASP A 25 0.17 -2.86 -20.05
C ASP A 25 0.38 -2.18 -18.70
N ALA A 26 0.08 -0.87 -18.60
CA ALA A 26 0.12 -0.15 -17.33
C ALA A 26 -0.91 -0.69 -16.33
N LEU A 27 -2.14 -0.97 -16.79
CA LEU A 27 -3.18 -1.58 -15.95
C LEU A 27 -2.82 -2.99 -15.50
N GLN A 28 -2.21 -3.79 -16.38
CA GLN A 28 -1.74 -5.13 -16.04
C GLN A 28 -0.63 -5.08 -14.99
N PHE A 29 0.33 -4.17 -15.14
CA PHE A 29 1.40 -3.97 -14.17
C PHE A 29 0.85 -3.47 -12.82
N LEU A 30 -0.05 -2.49 -12.82
CA LEU A 30 -0.66 -1.98 -11.61
C LEU A 30 -1.48 -3.07 -10.89
N ALA A 31 -2.22 -3.89 -11.62
CA ALA A 31 -2.95 -5.01 -11.06
C ALA A 31 -2.01 -6.05 -10.42
N PHE A 32 -0.86 -6.32 -11.05
CA PHE A 32 0.18 -7.18 -10.47
C PHE A 32 0.71 -6.62 -9.15
N LEU A 33 1.13 -5.35 -9.12
CA LEU A 33 1.62 -4.69 -7.90
C LEU A 33 0.58 -4.74 -6.79
N GLN A 34 -0.67 -4.42 -7.12
CA GLN A 34 -1.74 -4.42 -6.12
C GLN A 34 -1.96 -5.82 -5.55
N ARG A 35 -1.98 -6.87 -6.38
CA ARG A 35 -2.15 -8.24 -5.90
C ARG A 35 -0.98 -8.69 -5.02
N ALA A 36 0.25 -8.33 -5.41
CA ALA A 36 1.46 -8.71 -4.69
C ALA A 36 1.60 -8.01 -3.33
N PHE A 37 1.30 -6.71 -3.26
CA PHE A 37 1.67 -5.88 -2.10
C PHE A 37 0.50 -5.44 -1.21
N ASN A 38 -0.75 -5.49 -1.68
CA ASN A 38 -1.90 -5.10 -0.87
C ASN A 38 -2.08 -5.91 0.42
N PRO A 39 -1.82 -7.23 0.47
CA PRO A 39 -1.89 -7.98 1.73
C PRO A 39 -0.97 -7.38 2.78
N THR A 40 0.31 -7.16 2.45
CA THR A 40 1.29 -6.52 3.34
C THR A 40 0.87 -5.10 3.73
N ARG A 41 0.38 -4.29 2.79
CA ARG A 41 -0.13 -2.94 3.09
C ARG A 41 -1.25 -2.98 4.13
N LYS A 42 -2.20 -3.90 4.01
CA LYS A 42 -3.30 -4.07 4.98
C LYS A 42 -2.77 -4.49 6.35
N THR A 43 -1.84 -5.43 6.41
CA THR A 43 -1.20 -5.85 7.66
C THR A 43 -0.47 -4.70 8.34
N LEU A 44 0.26 -3.86 7.58
CA LEU A 44 0.95 -2.69 8.13
C LEU A 44 -0.03 -1.65 8.67
N LEU A 45 -1.17 -1.43 8.02
CA LEU A 45 -2.21 -0.54 8.54
C LEU A 45 -2.81 -1.08 9.85
N GLN A 46 -3.05 -2.37 9.96
CA GLN A 46 -3.50 -2.99 11.21
C GLN A 46 -2.45 -2.84 12.32
N ARG A 47 -1.16 -3.03 12.01
CA ARG A 47 -0.06 -2.81 12.96
C ARG A 47 -0.01 -1.37 13.48
N ARG A 48 -0.36 -0.38 12.65
CA ARG A 48 -0.47 1.02 13.11
C ARG A 48 -1.57 1.18 14.15
N VAL A 49 -2.73 0.55 13.95
CA VAL A 49 -3.82 0.57 14.95
C VAL A 49 -3.38 -0.08 16.26
N LEU A 50 -2.73 -1.24 16.19
CA LEU A 50 -2.23 -1.93 17.39
C LEU A 50 -1.18 -1.09 18.13
N ARG A 51 -0.23 -0.48 17.40
CA ARG A 51 0.77 0.40 18.00
C ARG A 51 0.12 1.60 18.68
N GLN A 52 -0.89 2.20 18.05
CA GLN A 52 -1.62 3.32 18.66
C GLN A 52 -2.28 2.91 19.99
N GLN A 53 -2.90 1.72 20.05
CA GLN A 53 -3.50 1.21 21.30
C GLN A 53 -2.47 1.03 22.42
N GLU A 54 -1.23 0.67 22.12
CA GLU A 54 -0.16 0.61 23.12
C GLU A 54 0.19 2.01 23.64
N LEU A 55 0.29 3.00 22.74
CA LEU A 55 0.56 4.38 23.10
C LEU A 55 -0.54 4.96 24.00
N ASP A 56 -1.80 4.70 23.64
CA ASP A 56 -2.97 5.16 24.40
C ASP A 56 -3.04 4.55 25.81
N ARG A 57 -2.39 3.39 26.02
CA ARG A 57 -2.23 2.74 27.34
C ARG A 57 -1.05 3.28 28.14
N GLY A 58 -0.35 4.30 27.64
CA GLY A 58 0.75 4.97 28.32
C GLY A 58 2.15 4.44 27.95
N VAL A 59 2.27 3.54 26.96
CA VAL A 59 3.59 3.19 26.42
C VAL A 59 4.11 4.38 25.61
N LEU A 60 5.20 5.00 26.03
CA LEU A 60 5.77 6.11 25.25
C LEU A 60 6.62 5.58 24.08
N PRO A 61 6.69 6.30 22.95
CA PRO A 61 7.64 5.99 21.89
C PRO A 61 9.08 6.19 22.39
N ASP A 62 9.96 5.25 22.06
CA ASP A 62 11.40 5.36 22.28
C ASP A 62 12.15 4.55 21.20
N PHE A 63 13.47 4.68 21.15
CA PHE A 63 14.32 3.94 20.23
C PHE A 63 14.28 2.45 20.52
N LEU A 64 13.98 1.67 19.49
CA LEU A 64 13.98 0.21 19.57
C LEU A 64 15.38 -0.32 19.88
N PRO A 65 15.56 -1.12 20.96
CA PRO A 65 16.85 -1.73 21.27
C PRO A 65 17.34 -2.67 20.16
N GLU A 66 16.43 -3.38 19.47
CA GLU A 66 16.81 -4.35 18.43
C GLU A 66 17.57 -3.74 17.23
N THR A 67 17.34 -2.45 16.96
CA THR A 67 17.99 -1.73 15.85
C THR A 67 19.13 -0.82 16.32
N ALA A 68 19.62 -0.99 17.56
CA ALA A 68 20.70 -0.17 18.10
C ALA A 68 22.01 -0.29 17.31
N HIS A 69 22.34 -1.50 16.82
CA HIS A 69 23.55 -1.74 16.01
C HIS A 69 23.56 -0.86 14.75
N ILE A 70 22.46 -0.84 13.98
CA ILE A 70 22.31 0.00 12.77
C ILE A 70 22.56 1.50 13.05
N ARG A 71 22.24 1.97 14.27
CA ARG A 71 22.40 3.38 14.64
C ARG A 71 23.79 3.75 15.13
N ASN A 72 24.57 2.77 15.60
CA ASN A 72 25.85 2.97 16.30
C ASN A 72 27.06 2.48 15.48
N ASP A 73 26.84 2.04 14.25
CA ASP A 73 27.85 1.69 13.25
C ASP A 73 28.39 2.95 12.53
#